data_AF-A0AAU9CSC4-F1
#
_entry.id   AF-A0AAU9CSC4-F1
#
_cell.length_a   1.000
_cell.length_b   1.000
_cell.length_c   1.000
_cell.angle_alpha   90.00
_cell.angle_beta   90.00
_cell.angle_gamma   90.00
#
_symmetry.space_group_name_H-M   'P 1'
#
loop_
_entity.id
_entity.type
_entity.pdbx_description
1 polymer ?
#
loop_
_entity_poly.entity_id
_entity_poly.type
_entity_poly.pdbx_seq_one_letter_code
_entity_poly.pdbx_strand_id
1 'polypeptide(L)'
;MGQLPETAPKYFGATARATWKKIVPFLNENSDVLEVDSNVVELFCTQYENFRNAYANVKKNGTILELKSIKQSSKGDQLGTEVSYKRNPATQIMNDASSQMLKIAGSFGLTPKARKEMLLNIDSGVEDEADLSAFMS
;
A
#
# COMPACT_ATOMS: atom_id res chain seq x y z
N MET A 1 -16.48 20.47 0.59
CA MET A 1 -15.42 19.61 0.03
C MET A 1 -16.07 18.48 -0.73
N GLY A 2 -15.51 18.06 -1.86
CA GLY A 2 -16.08 17.03 -2.73
C GLY A 2 -15.74 15.62 -2.29
N GLN A 3 -16.46 14.64 -2.86
CA GLN A 3 -16.09 13.23 -2.83
C GLN A 3 -14.90 12.97 -3.75
N LEU A 4 -14.25 11.81 -3.59
CA LEU A 4 -13.17 11.42 -4.50
C LEU A 4 -13.68 11.23 -5.93
N PRO A 5 -12.88 11.58 -6.96
CA PRO A 5 -13.28 11.36 -8.34
C PRO A 5 -13.33 9.87 -8.66
N GLU A 6 -14.43 9.41 -9.28
CA GLU A 6 -14.57 8.02 -9.73
C GLU A 6 -13.51 7.63 -10.77
N THR A 7 -13.06 8.61 -11.56
CA THR A 7 -12.05 8.41 -12.59
C THR A 7 -10.66 8.38 -12.00
N ALA A 8 -9.97 7.25 -12.18
CA ALA A 8 -8.57 7.10 -11.78
C ALA A 8 -7.64 8.04 -12.56
N PRO A 9 -6.54 8.52 -11.93
CA PRO A 9 -5.53 9.34 -12.59
C PRO A 9 -5.00 8.76 -13.90
N LYS A 10 -4.67 9.63 -14.86
CA LYS A 10 -4.27 9.20 -16.22
C LYS A 10 -2.94 8.45 -16.24
N TYR A 11 -2.01 8.79 -15.36
CA TYR A 11 -0.67 8.17 -15.27
C TYR A 11 -0.65 6.79 -14.60
N PHE A 12 -1.78 6.30 -14.08
CA PHE A 12 -1.83 4.98 -13.46
C PHE A 12 -1.57 3.86 -14.46
N GLY A 13 -0.77 2.89 -14.03
CA GLY A 13 -0.71 1.58 -14.66
C GLY A 13 -2.04 0.82 -14.51
N ALA A 14 -2.14 -0.32 -15.21
CA ALA A 14 -3.37 -1.09 -15.28
C ALA A 14 -3.84 -1.60 -13.90
N THR A 15 -2.91 -1.99 -13.03
CA THR A 15 -3.23 -2.54 -11.71
C THR A 15 -3.67 -1.43 -10.77
N ALA A 16 -2.94 -0.32 -10.73
CA ALA A 16 -3.31 0.84 -9.90
C ALA A 16 -4.70 1.38 -10.30
N ARG A 17 -4.97 1.45 -11.61
CA ARG A 17 -6.26 1.89 -12.15
C ARG A 17 -7.42 0.96 -11.76
N ALA A 18 -7.20 -0.35 -11.83
CA ALA A 18 -8.20 -1.33 -11.41
C ALA A 18 -8.48 -1.22 -9.90
N THR A 19 -7.44 -1.01 -9.09
CA THR A 19 -7.58 -0.82 -7.64
C THR A 19 -8.37 0.44 -7.31
N TRP A 20 -8.07 1.57 -7.96
CA TRP A 20 -8.81 2.83 -7.78
C TRP A 20 -10.31 2.63 -8.00
N LYS A 21 -10.67 2.06 -9.15
CA LYS A 21 -12.07 1.78 -9.52
C LYS A 21 -12.79 0.87 -8.54
N LYS A 22 -12.05 0.08 -7.75
CA LYS A 22 -12.62 -0.80 -6.73
C LYS A 22 -12.76 -0.11 -5.38
N ILE A 23 -11.75 0.64 -4.93
CA ILE A 23 -11.74 1.19 -3.57
C ILE A 23 -12.46 2.53 -3.47
N VAL A 24 -12.41 3.38 -4.50
CA VAL A 24 -12.97 4.73 -4.42
C VAL A 24 -14.49 4.74 -4.26
N PRO A 25 -15.27 3.93 -5.00
CA PRO A 25 -16.72 3.84 -4.76
C PRO A 25 -17.03 3.42 -3.33
N PHE A 26 -16.30 2.40 -2.82
CA PHE A 26 -16.46 1.94 -1.45
C PHE A 26 -16.14 3.05 -0.43
N LEU A 27 -15.06 3.81 -0.62
CA LEU A 27 -14.67 4.89 0.27
C LEU A 27 -15.69 6.03 0.24
N ASN A 28 -16.16 6.44 -0.93
CA ASN A 28 -17.18 7.49 -1.06
C ASN A 28 -18.52 7.11 -0.40
N GLU A 29 -18.86 5.81 -0.38
CA GLU A 29 -20.11 5.31 0.21
C GLU A 29 -20.02 4.99 1.71
N ASN A 30 -18.84 4.56 2.20
CA ASN A 30 -18.71 3.92 3.52
C ASN A 30 -17.68 4.60 4.45
N SER A 31 -17.13 5.75 4.06
CA SER A 31 -16.14 6.47 4.86
C SER A 31 -16.22 7.97 4.68
N ASP A 32 -15.70 8.73 5.66
CA ASP A 32 -15.66 10.20 5.65
C ASP A 32 -14.49 10.75 4.80
N VAL A 33 -14.10 10.03 3.75
CA VAL A 33 -12.97 10.40 2.90
C VAL A 33 -13.36 11.56 1.99
N LEU A 34 -12.49 12.56 1.94
CA LEU A 34 -12.70 13.78 1.16
C LEU A 34 -11.75 13.84 -0.04
N GLU A 35 -12.05 14.72 -0.98
CA GLU A 35 -11.21 14.96 -2.15
C GLU A 35 -9.75 15.30 -1.80
N VAL A 36 -9.51 15.97 -0.66
CA VAL A 36 -8.15 16.29 -0.16
C VAL A 36 -7.31 15.05 0.17
N ASP A 37 -7.96 13.92 0.48
CA ASP A 37 -7.31 12.65 0.79
C ASP A 37 -6.93 11.85 -0.46
N SER A 38 -7.28 12.34 -1.66
CA SER A 38 -7.04 11.69 -2.95
C SER A 38 -5.59 11.21 -3.10
N ASN A 39 -4.61 12.04 -2.75
CA ASN A 39 -3.18 11.70 -2.83
C ASN A 39 -2.81 10.44 -2.02
N VAL A 40 -3.45 10.23 -0.86
CA VAL A 40 -3.17 9.06 0.00
C VAL A 40 -3.82 7.80 -0.59
N VAL A 41 -5.01 7.94 -1.17
CA VAL A 41 -5.69 6.85 -1.90
C VAL A 41 -4.93 6.48 -3.17
N GLU A 42 -4.36 7.47 -3.86
CA GLU A 42 -3.48 7.24 -5.00
C GLU A 42 -2.22 6.48 -4.60
N LEU A 43 -1.62 6.86 -3.48
CA LEU A 43 -0.47 6.15 -2.92
C LEU A 43 -0.81 4.69 -2.63
N PHE A 44 -1.98 4.40 -2.05
CA PHE A 44 -2.41 3.01 -1.84
C PHE A 44 -2.49 2.21 -3.16
N CYS A 45 -3.08 2.80 -4.20
CA CYS A 45 -3.23 2.16 -5.51
C CYS A 45 -1.88 1.84 -6.16
N THR A 46 -0.95 2.80 -6.12
CA THR A 46 0.39 2.64 -6.68
C THR A 46 1.23 1.64 -5.88
N GLN A 47 1.12 1.62 -4.55
CA GLN A 47 1.78 0.59 -3.74
C GLN A 47 1.27 -0.82 -4.04
N TYR A 48 -0.03 -0.98 -4.29
CA TYR A 48 -0.56 -2.28 -4.71
C TYR A 48 0.01 -2.73 -6.06
N GLU A 49 0.12 -1.83 -7.03
CA GLU A 49 0.75 -2.13 -8.32
C GLU A 49 2.23 -2.52 -8.15
N ASN A 50 3.00 -1.79 -7.33
CA ASN A 50 4.38 -2.13 -7.01
C ASN A 50 4.50 -3.51 -6.36
N PHE A 51 3.61 -3.82 -5.41
CA PHE A 51 3.55 -5.14 -4.77
C PHE A 51 3.31 -6.24 -5.81
N ARG A 52 2.36 -6.06 -6.74
CA ARG A 52 2.04 -7.06 -7.78
C ARG A 52 3.20 -7.26 -8.75
N ASN A 53 3.87 -6.19 -9.15
CA ASN A 53 5.05 -6.24 -10.01
C ASN A 53 6.21 -6.97 -9.32
N ALA A 54 6.48 -6.64 -8.07
CA ALA A 54 7.53 -7.27 -7.28
C ALA A 54 7.21 -8.76 -7.00
N TYR A 55 5.96 -9.09 -6.69
CA TYR A 55 5.49 -10.47 -6.56
C TYR A 55 5.70 -11.27 -7.86
N ALA A 56 5.37 -10.71 -9.01
CA ALA A 56 5.60 -11.35 -10.30
C ALA A 56 7.09 -11.60 -10.55
N ASN A 57 7.96 -10.65 -10.19
CA ASN A 57 9.41 -10.82 -10.30
C ASN A 57 9.93 -11.94 -9.39
N VAL A 58 9.53 -11.96 -8.12
CA VAL A 58 9.93 -13.03 -7.17
C VAL A 58 9.41 -14.39 -7.63
N LYS A 59 8.17 -14.46 -8.14
CA LYS A 59 7.61 -15.71 -8.68
C LYS A 59 8.41 -16.24 -9.87
N LYS A 60 8.91 -15.34 -10.73
CA LYS A 60 9.68 -15.71 -11.93
C LYS A 60 11.14 -16.06 -11.62
N ASN A 61 11.79 -15.26 -10.79
CA ASN A 61 13.25 -15.30 -10.61
C ASN A 61 13.69 -15.92 -9.27
N GLY A 62 12.74 -16.23 -8.39
CA GLY A 62 13.03 -16.68 -7.03
C GLY A 62 13.41 -15.53 -6.08
N THR A 63 13.60 -15.88 -4.81
CA THR A 63 13.99 -14.95 -3.73
C THR A 63 15.49 -14.69 -3.68
N ILE A 64 16.29 -15.58 -4.27
CA ILE A 64 17.75 -15.49 -4.41
C ILE A 64 18.08 -15.55 -5.90
N LEU A 65 18.92 -14.63 -6.37
CA LEU A 65 19.38 -14.53 -7.75
C LEU A 65 20.80 -15.07 -7.84
N GLU A 66 21.04 -15.87 -8.89
CA GLU A 66 22.38 -16.27 -9.31
C GLU A 66 22.98 -15.20 -10.21
N LEU A 67 24.16 -14.70 -9.86
CA LEU A 67 24.91 -13.69 -10.61
C LEU A 67 26.21 -14.31 -11.10
N LYS A 68 26.40 -14.26 -12.42
CA LYS A 68 27.64 -14.71 -13.07
C LYS A 68 28.51 -13.49 -13.37
N SER A 69 29.70 -13.44 -12.79
CA SER A 69 30.70 -12.40 -13.06
C SER A 69 31.99 -13.02 -13.60
N ILE A 70 32.78 -12.24 -14.32
CA ILE A 70 34.10 -12.67 -14.78
C ILE A 70 35.12 -12.36 -13.68
N LYS A 71 35.87 -13.38 -13.24
CA LYS A 71 37.03 -13.17 -12.38
C LYS A 71 38.11 -12.49 -13.21
N GLN A 72 38.56 -11.32 -12.77
CA GLN A 72 39.69 -10.61 -13.37
C GLN A 72 40.87 -10.63 -12.40
N SER A 73 42.06 -10.86 -12.93
CA SER A 73 43.32 -10.67 -12.21
C SER A 73 43.51 -9.19 -11.89
N SER A 74 44.38 -8.86 -10.92
CA SER A 74 44.79 -7.47 -10.65
C SER A 74 45.43 -6.78 -11.87
N LYS A 75 45.86 -7.56 -12.87
CA LYS A 75 46.39 -7.10 -14.15
C LYS A 75 45.35 -7.03 -15.29
N GLY A 76 44.09 -7.37 -15.02
CA GLY A 76 42.99 -7.34 -16.00
C GLY A 76 42.77 -8.65 -16.79
N ASP A 77 43.61 -9.66 -16.60
CA ASP A 77 43.45 -10.95 -17.28
C ASP A 77 42.19 -11.70 -16.80
N GLN A 78 41.41 -12.27 -17.72
CA GLN A 78 40.23 -13.08 -17.38
C GLN A 78 40.66 -14.44 -16.82
N LEU A 79 40.39 -14.67 -15.54
CA LEU A 79 40.76 -15.89 -14.80
C LEU A 79 39.66 -16.96 -14.78
N GLY A 80 38.43 -16.61 -15.17
CA GLY A 80 37.29 -17.55 -15.24
C GLY A 80 35.95 -16.91 -14.90
N THR A 81 34.91 -17.72 -14.74
CA THR A 81 33.57 -17.28 -14.31
C THR A 81 33.37 -17.56 -12.82
N GLU A 82 32.88 -16.58 -12.07
CA GLU A 82 32.41 -16.72 -10.70
C GLU A 82 30.89 -16.72 -10.65
N VAL A 83 30.33 -17.62 -9.85
CA VAL A 83 28.91 -17.63 -9.51
C VAL A 83 28.75 -17.09 -8.09
N SER A 84 27.98 -16.03 -7.93
CA SER A 84 27.62 -15.45 -6.64
C SER A 84 26.10 -15.42 -6.47
N TYR A 85 25.62 -15.46 -5.23
CA TYR A 85 24.20 -15.42 -4.92
C TYR A 85 23.85 -14.15 -4.17
N LYS A 86 22.84 -13.42 -4.66
CA LYS A 86 22.36 -12.19 -4.05
C LYS A 86 20.86 -12.27 -3.82
N ARG A 87 20.38 -11.67 -2.73
CA ARG A 87 18.94 -11.54 -2.49
C ARG A 87 18.27 -10.77 -3.63
N ASN A 88 17.11 -11.25 -4.07
CA ASN A 88 16.30 -10.55 -5.06
C ASN A 88 15.75 -9.23 -4.43
N PRO A 89 16.07 -8.04 -4.99
CA PRO A 89 15.60 -6.77 -4.46
C PRO A 89 14.06 -6.65 -4.47
N ALA A 90 13.37 -7.37 -5.34
CA ALA A 90 11.91 -7.41 -5.37
C ALA A 90 11.30 -7.91 -4.05
N THR A 91 12.02 -8.74 -3.28
CA THR A 91 11.56 -9.18 -1.96
C THR A 91 11.44 -8.02 -0.96
N GLN A 92 12.32 -7.03 -1.05
CA GLN A 92 12.27 -5.84 -0.20
C GLN A 92 11.14 -4.91 -0.66
N ILE A 93 11.01 -4.68 -1.97
CA ILE A 93 9.91 -3.89 -2.53
C ILE A 93 8.55 -4.46 -2.12
N MET A 94 8.38 -5.79 -2.16
CA MET A 94 7.15 -6.43 -1.71
C MET A 94 6.85 -6.14 -0.23
N ASN A 95 7.86 -6.24 0.63
CA ASN A 95 7.71 -6.00 2.07
C ASN A 95 7.36 -4.54 2.37
N ASP A 96 8.03 -3.61 1.69
CA ASP A 96 7.85 -2.18 1.91
C ASP A 96 6.46 -1.75 1.40
N ALA A 97 6.08 -2.21 0.20
CA ALA A 97 4.76 -1.94 -0.36
C ALA A 97 3.64 -2.51 0.50
N SER A 98 3.75 -3.77 0.96
CA SER A 98 2.72 -4.38 1.83
C SER A 98 2.59 -3.65 3.16
N SER A 99 3.71 -3.24 3.76
CA SER A 99 3.73 -2.50 5.02
C SER A 99 3.10 -1.13 4.87
N GLN A 100 3.39 -0.40 3.79
CA GLN A 100 2.77 0.90 3.51
C GLN A 100 1.28 0.75 3.23
N MET A 101 0.89 -0.26 2.46
CA MET A 101 -0.52 -0.55 2.19
C MET A 101 -1.29 -0.82 3.48
N LEU A 102 -0.76 -1.62 4.41
CA LEU A 102 -1.44 -1.91 5.68
C LEU A 102 -1.60 -0.66 6.55
N LYS A 103 -0.63 0.25 6.55
CA LYS A 103 -0.74 1.54 7.26
C LYS A 103 -1.86 2.39 6.68
N ILE A 104 -1.86 2.60 5.36
CA ILE A 104 -2.88 3.40 4.68
C ILE A 104 -4.27 2.75 4.82
N ALA A 105 -4.35 1.42 4.70
CA ALA A 105 -5.59 0.67 4.89
C ALA A 105 -6.15 0.81 6.31
N GLY A 106 -5.30 0.98 7.32
CA GLY A 106 -5.71 1.28 8.69
C GLY A 106 -6.41 2.63 8.79
N SER A 107 -5.85 3.67 8.18
CA SER A 107 -6.40 5.03 8.22
C SER A 107 -7.77 5.17 7.54
N PHE A 108 -8.06 4.35 6.53
CA PHE A 108 -9.31 4.41 5.77
C PHE A 108 -10.34 3.33 6.10
N GLY A 109 -10.14 2.54 7.16
CA GLY A 109 -11.08 1.47 7.47
C GLY A 109 -11.14 0.35 6.42
N LEU A 110 -10.07 0.16 5.64
CA LEU A 110 -10.00 -0.90 4.63
C LEU A 110 -9.68 -2.28 5.24
N THR A 111 -9.44 -2.34 6.56
CA THR A 111 -9.23 -3.59 7.30
C THR A 111 -10.37 -3.85 8.28
N PRO A 112 -10.74 -5.12 8.57
CA PRO A 112 -11.77 -5.43 9.56
C PRO A 112 -11.48 -4.84 10.95
N LYS A 113 -10.21 -4.85 11.35
CA LYS A 113 -9.76 -4.27 12.62
C LYS A 113 -10.02 -2.75 12.66
N ALA A 114 -9.56 -2.03 11.63
CA ALA A 114 -9.77 -0.58 11.56
C ALA A 114 -11.26 -0.19 11.54
N ARG A 115 -12.10 -0.95 10.80
CA ARG A 115 -13.55 -0.71 10.83
C ARG A 115 -14.14 -0.89 12.22
N LYS A 116 -13.73 -1.94 12.94
CA LYS A 116 -14.19 -2.18 14.31
C LYS A 116 -13.75 -1.06 15.26
N GLU A 117 -12.50 -0.62 15.16
CA GLU A 117 -11.96 0.47 15.99
C GLU A 117 -12.69 1.80 15.73
N MET A 118 -12.97 2.12 14.46
CA MET A 118 -13.74 3.32 14.10
C MET A 118 -15.17 3.29 14.68
N LEU A 119 -15.85 2.14 14.62
CA LEU A 119 -17.19 1.99 15.20
C LEU A 119 -17.20 2.17 16.73
N LEU A 120 -16.20 1.63 17.42
CA LEU A 120 -16.09 1.76 18.88
C LEU A 120 -15.86 3.21 19.32
N ASN A 121 -15.06 3.97 18.56
CA ASN A 121 -14.79 5.37 18.88
C ASN A 121 -16.02 6.27 18.69
N ILE A 122 -16.93 5.91 17.78
CA ILE A 122 -18.20 6.63 17.57
C ILE A 122 -19.14 6.40 18.77
N ASP A 123 -19.22 5.17 19.26
CA ASP A 123 -20.10 4.78 20.38
C ASP A 123 -19.68 5.44 21.71
N SER A 124 -18.36 5.56 21.96
CA SER A 124 -17.82 6.22 23.15
C SER A 124 -18.02 7.74 23.21
N GLY A 125 -18.44 8.39 22.11
CA GLY A 125 -18.68 9.83 22.06
C GLY A 125 -20.11 10.27 22.38
N VAL A 126 -21.02 9.31 22.60
CA VAL A 126 -22.47 9.59 22.81
C VAL A 126 -22.82 9.70 24.29
N GLU A 127 -21.95 9.26 25.20
CA GLU A 127 -22.21 9.28 26.65
C GLU A 127 -21.91 10.64 27.32
N ASP A 128 -21.10 11.51 26.70
CA ASP A 128 -20.65 12.76 27.35
C ASP A 128 -21.58 13.99 27.17
N GLU A 129 -22.50 13.99 26.19
CA GLU A 129 -23.44 15.12 26.00
C GLU A 129 -24.72 15.00 26.84
N ALA A 130 -25.12 13.79 27.23
CA ALA A 130 -26.35 13.57 27.99
C ALA A 130 -26.25 14.13 29.43
N ASP A 131 -25.05 14.21 30.00
CA ASP A 131 -24.83 14.58 31.40
C ASP A 131 -24.73 16.11 31.63
N LEU A 132 -24.42 16.89 30.57
CA LEU A 132 -24.36 18.36 30.67
C LEU A 132 -25.76 19.01 30.66
N SER A 133 -26.72 18.41 29.97
CA SER A 133 -28.11 18.90 29.94
C SER A 133 -28.85 18.70 31.27
N ALA A 134 -28.46 17.70 32.06
CA ALA A 134 -29.02 17.40 33.38
C ALA A 134 -28.50 18.33 34.49
N PHE A 135 -27.34 18.96 34.28
CA PHE A 135 -26.75 19.91 35.23
C PHE A 135 -27.17 21.37 34.98
N MET A 136 -27.78 21.66 33.82
CA MET A 136 -28.22 23.00 33.41
C MET A 136 -29.74 23.21 33.45
N SER A 137 -30.53 22.24 33.94
CA SER A 137 -31.97 22.37 34.21
C SER A 137 -32.27 22.49 35.69
#